data_AF-A0A927FEP4-F1
#
_entry.id   AF-A0A927FEP4-F1
#
_cell.length_a   1.000
_cell.length_b   1.000
_cell.length_c   1.000
_cell.angle_alpha   90.00
_cell.angle_beta   90.00
_cell.angle_gamma   90.00
#
_symmetry.space_group_name_H-M   'P 1'
#
loop_
_entity.id
_entity.type
_entity.pdbx_description
1 polymer ?
#
loop_
_entity_poly.entity_id
_entity_poly.type
_entity_poly.pdbx_seq_one_letter_code
_entity_poly.pdbx_strand_id
1 'polypeptide(L)'
;MYSLLISALVSAAIGGALIASRASTGAIVTLSVIGFFATFFLVGFLVRRKMSKAQDALQESMQAAQRRMQRKVQQFQSKPGGNVKQIQRQLDMDQKAMFREGLELTKGLEPFRNWSLLTGRQIATMRTQFHYQLKEYDQVDEILATCGFLRGPMMMDPMAVAMRMARCYKNDDLEGAKKLFKRRIKWFRGSRGTLLYGLMSWIYVKAGEPDEARRLLLKAKDVTGVETFKRNWEHLSNDRVKSFSNAGLGDEWYSLHLETPPMPKQQRMRGNGRNMRGF
;
A
#
# COMPACT_ATOMS: atom_id res chain seq x y z
N MET A 1 13.38 -14.25 -12.80
CA MET A 1 13.97 -15.59 -12.92
C MET A 1 14.70 -15.79 -14.23
N TYR A 2 14.15 -15.40 -15.39
CA TYR A 2 14.85 -15.57 -16.67
C TYR A 2 16.23 -14.91 -16.72
N SER A 3 16.41 -13.70 -16.14
CA SER A 3 17.73 -13.06 -16.10
C SER A 3 18.76 -13.89 -15.34
N LEU A 4 18.39 -14.46 -14.19
CA LEU A 4 19.28 -15.34 -13.40
C LEU A 4 19.64 -16.62 -14.15
N LEU A 5 18.66 -17.23 -14.83
CA LEU A 5 18.89 -18.45 -15.61
C LEU A 5 19.82 -18.19 -16.79
N ILE A 6 19.59 -17.12 -17.55
CA ILE A 6 20.45 -16.73 -18.66
C ILE A 6 21.88 -16.46 -18.17
N SER A 7 22.04 -15.71 -17.08
CA SER A 7 23.35 -15.45 -16.49
C SER A 7 24.06 -16.71 -16.01
N ALA A 8 23.34 -17.65 -15.41
CA ALA A 8 23.89 -18.93 -14.97
C ALA A 8 24.37 -19.77 -16.15
N LEU A 9 23.59 -19.82 -17.24
CA LEU A 9 23.97 -20.53 -18.47
C LEU A 9 25.21 -19.92 -19.13
N VAL A 10 25.29 -18.58 -19.20
CA VAL A 10 26.48 -17.90 -19.74
C VAL A 10 27.71 -18.16 -18.87
N SER A 11 27.56 -18.10 -17.55
CA SER A 11 28.64 -18.43 -16.62
C SER A 11 29.14 -19.87 -16.78
N ALA A 12 28.22 -20.83 -16.90
CA ALA A 12 28.55 -22.23 -17.13
C ALA A 12 29.24 -22.46 -18.49
N ALA A 13 28.80 -21.77 -19.55
CA ALA A 13 29.44 -21.84 -20.87
C ALA A 13 30.87 -21.28 -20.85
N ILE A 14 31.09 -20.13 -20.19
CA ILE A 14 32.42 -19.55 -20.00
C ILE A 14 33.31 -20.50 -19.20
N GLY A 15 32.82 -21.04 -18.09
CA GLY A 15 33.56 -22.00 -17.27
C GLY A 15 33.93 -23.26 -18.06
N GLY A 16 32.99 -23.84 -18.80
CA GLY A 16 33.24 -25.01 -19.65
C GLY A 16 34.27 -24.77 -20.75
N ALA A 17 34.21 -23.61 -21.42
CA ALA A 17 35.19 -23.23 -22.44
C ALA A 17 36.59 -23.05 -21.85
N LEU A 18 36.71 -22.44 -20.66
CA LEU A 18 37.99 -22.23 -19.98
C LEU A 18 38.59 -23.52 -19.43
N ILE A 19 37.75 -24.48 -19.00
CA ILE A 19 38.21 -25.83 -18.64
C ILE A 19 38.75 -26.54 -19.88
N ALA A 20 38.03 -26.47 -21.00
CA ALA A 20 38.45 -27.08 -22.26
C ALA A 20 39.77 -26.49 -22.79
N SER A 21 40.03 -25.21 -22.55
CA SER A 21 41.29 -24.53 -22.93
C SER A 21 42.44 -24.71 -21.92
N ARG A 22 42.25 -25.51 -20.86
CA ARG A 22 43.23 -25.73 -19.78
C ARG A 22 43.67 -24.43 -19.08
N ALA A 23 42.75 -23.47 -18.93
CA ALA A 23 43.01 -22.26 -18.16
C ALA A 23 43.23 -22.58 -16.67
N SER A 24 43.90 -21.67 -15.95
CA SER A 24 44.11 -21.83 -14.50
C SER A 24 42.78 -21.79 -13.74
N THR A 25 42.72 -22.49 -12.60
CA THR A 25 41.52 -22.53 -11.74
C THR A 25 41.08 -21.13 -11.32
N GLY A 26 42.02 -20.23 -11.04
CA GLY A 26 41.74 -18.83 -10.73
C GLY A 26 41.06 -18.09 -11.89
N ALA A 27 41.57 -18.24 -13.11
CA ALA A 27 40.99 -17.62 -14.29
C ALA A 27 39.57 -18.15 -14.59
N ILE A 28 39.35 -19.46 -14.45
CA ILE A 28 38.04 -20.10 -14.62
C ILE A 28 37.01 -19.46 -13.67
N VAL A 29 37.33 -19.39 -12.38
CA VAL A 29 36.41 -18.86 -11.36
C VAL A 29 36.14 -17.37 -11.60
N THR A 30 37.20 -16.56 -11.75
CA THR A 30 37.04 -15.10 -11.88
C THR A 30 36.26 -14.72 -13.13
N LEU A 31 36.57 -15.30 -14.30
CA LEU A 31 35.89 -14.95 -15.55
C LEU A 31 34.45 -15.48 -15.59
N SER A 32 34.17 -16.64 -15.00
CA SER A 32 32.81 -17.17 -14.90
C SER A 32 31.92 -16.28 -14.02
N VAL A 33 32.46 -15.77 -12.91
CA VAL A 33 31.76 -14.83 -12.02
C VAL A 33 31.53 -13.49 -12.71
N ILE A 34 32.56 -12.94 -13.37
CA ILE A 34 32.42 -11.69 -14.15
C ILE A 34 31.36 -11.86 -15.25
N GLY A 35 31.41 -12.97 -16.01
CA GLY A 35 30.44 -13.26 -17.06
C GLY A 35 29.01 -13.37 -16.55
N PHE A 36 28.82 -13.99 -15.38
CA PHE A 36 27.52 -14.05 -14.71
C PHE A 36 26.96 -12.64 -14.44
N PHE A 37 27.74 -11.80 -13.73
CA PHE A 37 27.29 -10.47 -13.33
C PHE A 37 27.12 -9.53 -14.53
N ALA A 38 28.07 -9.52 -15.47
CA ALA A 38 27.98 -8.71 -16.69
C ALA A 38 26.69 -9.03 -17.47
N THR A 39 26.41 -10.32 -17.69
CA THR A 39 25.17 -10.76 -18.34
C THR A 39 23.93 -10.39 -17.53
N PHE A 40 23.98 -10.57 -16.21
CA PHE A 40 22.85 -10.27 -15.34
C PHE A 40 22.45 -8.80 -15.40
N PHE A 41 23.44 -7.90 -15.35
CA PHE A 41 23.22 -6.46 -15.44
C PHE A 41 22.78 -6.04 -16.85
N LEU A 42 23.36 -6.61 -17.92
CA LEU A 42 22.95 -6.30 -19.30
C LEU A 42 21.50 -6.69 -19.57
N VAL A 43 21.13 -7.94 -19.27
CA VAL A 43 19.75 -8.42 -19.43
C VAL A 43 18.81 -7.62 -18.52
N GLY A 44 19.21 -7.39 -17.27
CA GLY A 44 18.44 -6.58 -16.31
C GLY A 44 18.19 -5.16 -16.80
N PHE A 45 19.19 -4.50 -17.39
CA PHE A 45 19.07 -3.16 -17.96
C PHE A 45 18.08 -3.12 -19.12
N LEU A 46 18.17 -4.08 -20.06
CA LEU A 46 17.26 -4.17 -21.21
C LEU A 46 15.80 -4.38 -20.77
N VAL A 47 15.58 -5.30 -19.83
CA VAL A 47 14.26 -5.55 -19.25
C VAL A 47 13.74 -4.29 -18.55
N ARG A 48 14.57 -3.64 -17.74
CA ARG A 48 14.19 -2.42 -17.01
C ARG A 48 13.77 -1.32 -17.96
N ARG A 49 14.47 -1.12 -19.08
CA ARG A 49 14.14 -0.12 -20.10
C ARG A 49 12.81 -0.39 -20.81
N LYS A 50 12.44 -1.66 -21.00
CA LYS A 50 11.13 -2.02 -21.56
C LYS A 50 10.01 -1.91 -20.52
N MET A 51 10.28 -2.38 -19.31
CA MET A 51 9.35 -2.32 -18.18
C MET A 51 9.04 -0.86 -17.79
N SER A 52 10.03 0.04 -17.87
CA SER A 52 9.82 1.46 -17.54
C SER A 52 8.71 2.07 -18.38
N LYS A 53 8.60 1.75 -19.68
CA LYS A 53 7.50 2.27 -20.52
C LYS A 53 6.11 1.92 -19.99
N ALA A 54 5.92 0.68 -19.52
CA ALA A 54 4.66 0.26 -18.94
C ALA A 54 4.42 0.87 -17.56
N GLN A 55 5.48 1.06 -16.77
CA GLN A 55 5.40 1.76 -15.48
C GLN A 55 5.10 3.26 -15.66
N ASP A 56 5.69 3.90 -16.67
CA ASP A 56 5.50 5.30 -17.01
C ASP A 56 4.06 5.54 -17.44
N ALA A 57 3.47 4.67 -18.28
CA ALA A 57 2.06 4.75 -18.65
C ALA A 57 1.13 4.64 -17.43
N LEU A 58 1.41 3.71 -16.51
CA LEU A 58 0.68 3.57 -15.26
C LEU A 58 0.82 4.83 -14.39
N GLN A 59 2.04 5.34 -14.22
CA GLN A 59 2.31 6.53 -13.42
C GLN A 59 1.66 7.77 -14.00
N GLU A 60 1.73 7.97 -15.31
CA GLU A 60 1.12 9.10 -16.02
C GLU A 60 -0.40 9.09 -15.89
N SER A 61 -1.04 7.92 -16.09
CA SER A 61 -2.49 7.77 -15.88
C SER A 61 -2.91 8.11 -14.45
N MET A 62 -2.20 7.60 -13.44
CA MET A 62 -2.47 7.88 -12.03
C MET A 62 -2.28 9.37 -11.71
N GLN A 63 -1.20 9.99 -12.21
CA GLN A 63 -0.96 11.43 -12.02
C GLN A 63 -2.02 12.29 -12.73
N ALA A 64 -2.43 11.92 -13.94
CA ALA A 64 -3.48 12.61 -14.67
C ALA A 64 -4.81 12.54 -13.91
N ALA A 65 -5.18 11.36 -13.40
CA ALA A 65 -6.37 11.18 -12.58
C ALA A 65 -6.31 11.99 -11.28
N GLN A 66 -5.18 11.97 -10.56
CA GLN A 66 -4.98 12.79 -9.37
C GLN A 66 -5.11 14.29 -9.67
N ARG A 67 -4.49 14.78 -10.75
CA ARG A 67 -4.62 16.19 -11.18
C ARG A 67 -6.07 16.56 -11.53
N ARG A 68 -6.85 15.65 -12.12
CA ARG A 68 -8.28 15.86 -12.40
C ARG A 68 -9.08 16.00 -11.11
N MET A 69 -8.87 15.10 -10.15
CA MET A 69 -9.55 15.17 -8.84
C MET A 69 -9.15 16.42 -8.05
N GLN A 70 -7.86 16.77 -8.00
CA GLN A 70 -7.36 17.99 -7.34
C GLN A 70 -7.98 19.25 -7.94
N ARG A 71 -8.10 19.33 -9.28
CA ARG A 71 -8.79 20.44 -9.96
C ARG A 71 -10.26 20.54 -9.54
N LYS A 72 -10.98 19.42 -9.44
CA LYS A 72 -12.38 19.40 -8.96
C LYS A 72 -12.49 19.88 -7.50
N VAL A 73 -11.57 19.46 -6.64
CA VAL A 73 -11.52 19.92 -5.23
C VAL A 73 -11.26 21.43 -5.15
N GLN A 74 -10.29 21.95 -5.91
CA GLN A 74 -9.97 23.40 -5.94
C GLN A 74 -11.13 24.24 -6.49
N GLN A 75 -11.80 23.76 -7.54
CA GLN A 75 -12.99 24.41 -8.09
C GLN A 75 -14.14 24.46 -7.07
N PHE A 76 -14.29 23.42 -6.25
CA PHE A 76 -15.28 23.40 -5.18
C PHE A 76 -14.92 24.37 -4.05
N GLN A 77 -13.66 24.40 -3.62
CA GLN A 77 -13.20 25.32 -2.57
C GLN A 77 -13.35 26.80 -2.99
N SER A 78 -13.20 27.11 -4.27
CA SER A 78 -13.34 28.47 -4.80
C SER A 78 -14.80 28.91 -5.03
N LYS A 79 -15.78 27.99 -5.05
CA LYS A 79 -17.21 28.29 -5.24
C LYS A 79 -18.06 27.77 -4.06
N PRO A 80 -18.16 28.52 -2.94
CA PRO A 80 -18.76 28.07 -1.68
C PRO A 80 -20.30 27.88 -1.65
N GLY A 81 -20.94 27.59 -2.78
CA GLY A 81 -22.39 27.30 -2.91
C GLY A 81 -22.73 25.93 -3.53
N GLY A 82 -21.73 25.11 -3.88
CA GLY A 82 -21.96 23.83 -4.56
C GLY A 82 -22.52 22.72 -3.65
N ASN A 83 -23.23 21.76 -4.25
CA ASN A 83 -23.72 20.56 -3.56
C ASN A 83 -22.55 19.62 -3.19
N VAL A 84 -22.16 19.62 -1.91
CA VAL A 84 -21.07 18.79 -1.36
C VAL A 84 -21.24 17.31 -1.72
N LYS A 85 -22.46 16.77 -1.65
CA LYS A 85 -22.74 15.36 -1.94
C LYS A 85 -22.50 15.02 -3.41
N GLN A 86 -22.80 15.97 -4.32
CA GLN A 86 -22.59 15.76 -5.75
C GLN A 86 -21.10 15.75 -6.09
N ILE A 87 -20.31 16.65 -5.50
CA ILE A 87 -18.86 16.66 -5.69
C ILE A 87 -18.22 15.41 -5.08
N GLN A 88 -18.65 14.97 -3.89
CA GLN A 88 -18.15 13.73 -3.30
C GLN A 88 -18.41 12.53 -4.21
N ARG A 89 -19.64 12.38 -4.74
CA ARG A 89 -19.97 11.32 -5.69
C ARG A 89 -19.11 11.38 -6.95
N GLN A 90 -18.86 12.58 -7.46
CA GLN A 90 -18.01 12.74 -8.64
C GLN A 90 -16.56 12.34 -8.36
N LEU A 91 -16.02 12.70 -7.20
CA LEU A 91 -14.68 12.29 -6.78
C LEU A 91 -14.61 10.77 -6.59
N ASP A 92 -15.61 10.16 -5.96
CA ASP A 92 -15.69 8.71 -5.79
C ASP A 92 -15.74 7.98 -7.15
N MET A 93 -16.49 8.52 -8.11
CA MET A 93 -16.55 7.98 -9.48
C MET A 93 -15.21 8.09 -10.20
N ASP A 94 -14.57 9.26 -10.14
CA ASP A 94 -13.24 9.48 -10.74
C ASP A 94 -12.18 8.56 -10.10
N GLN A 95 -12.23 8.38 -8.78
CA GLN A 95 -11.34 7.50 -8.05
C GLN A 95 -11.53 6.03 -8.46
N LYS A 96 -12.78 5.57 -8.59
CA LYS A 96 -13.08 4.22 -9.08
C LYS A 96 -12.59 4.02 -10.52
N ALA A 97 -12.81 5.00 -11.40
CA ALA A 97 -12.34 4.95 -12.78
C ALA A 97 -10.81 4.86 -12.83
N MET A 98 -10.10 5.67 -12.03
CA MET A 98 -8.66 5.62 -11.89
C MET A 98 -8.14 4.24 -11.48
N PHE A 99 -8.75 3.60 -10.48
CA PHE A 99 -8.31 2.28 -10.04
C PHE A 99 -8.60 1.18 -11.07
N ARG A 100 -9.72 1.26 -11.79
CA ARG A 100 -10.01 0.32 -12.89
C ARG A 100 -9.03 0.47 -14.05
N GLU A 101 -8.74 1.71 -14.45
CA GLU A 101 -7.72 2.00 -15.47
C GLU A 101 -6.34 1.50 -15.04
N GLY A 102 -5.97 1.76 -13.77
CA GLY A 102 -4.73 1.26 -13.18
C GLY A 102 -4.64 -0.28 -13.21
N LEU A 103 -5.73 -0.98 -12.89
CA LEU A 103 -5.80 -2.45 -12.98
C LEU A 103 -5.56 -2.94 -14.42
N GLU A 104 -6.18 -2.32 -15.42
CA GLU A 104 -5.96 -2.67 -16.82
C GLU A 104 -4.50 -2.44 -17.24
N LEU A 105 -3.90 -1.32 -16.84
CA LEU A 105 -2.51 -1.01 -17.12
C LEU A 105 -1.53 -2.00 -16.44
N THR A 106 -1.92 -2.63 -15.33
CA THR A 106 -1.09 -3.69 -14.73
C THR A 106 -0.93 -4.91 -15.65
N LYS A 107 -1.83 -5.15 -16.60
CA LYS A 107 -1.69 -6.26 -17.58
C LYS A 107 -0.46 -6.07 -18.47
N GLY A 108 -0.11 -4.82 -18.80
CA GLY A 108 1.12 -4.50 -19.54
C GLY A 108 2.41 -4.87 -18.79
N LEU A 109 2.33 -5.09 -17.47
CA LEU A 109 3.46 -5.52 -16.66
C LEU A 109 3.60 -7.05 -16.56
N GLU A 110 2.56 -7.82 -16.91
CA GLU A 110 2.58 -9.29 -16.81
C GLU A 110 3.70 -9.97 -17.59
N PRO A 111 4.06 -9.55 -18.82
CA PRO A 111 5.19 -10.13 -19.54
C PRO A 111 6.51 -10.06 -18.78
N PHE A 112 6.66 -9.08 -17.88
CA PHE A 112 7.86 -8.87 -17.07
C PHE A 112 7.87 -9.65 -15.76
N ARG A 113 6.76 -10.30 -15.38
CA ARG A 113 6.58 -11.02 -14.10
C ARG A 113 7.69 -12.03 -13.83
N ASN A 114 8.14 -12.76 -14.84
CA ASN A 114 9.13 -13.82 -14.70
C ASN A 114 10.57 -13.34 -14.91
N TRP A 115 10.78 -12.06 -15.23
CA TRP A 115 12.12 -11.53 -15.47
C TRP A 115 12.82 -11.17 -14.16
N SER A 116 12.13 -10.54 -13.20
CA SER A 116 12.67 -10.24 -11.87
C SER A 116 11.95 -11.02 -10.76
N LEU A 117 12.61 -11.22 -9.62
CA LEU A 117 12.01 -11.88 -8.44
C LEU A 117 10.92 -11.02 -7.77
N LEU A 118 10.96 -9.70 -7.96
CA LEU A 118 10.10 -8.75 -7.27
C LEU A 118 8.96 -8.23 -8.14
N THR A 119 9.09 -8.24 -9.47
CA THR A 119 8.09 -7.66 -10.39
C THR A 119 6.73 -8.33 -10.22
N GLY A 120 6.68 -9.67 -10.15
CA GLY A 120 5.42 -10.37 -9.87
C GLY A 120 4.77 -9.94 -8.55
N ARG A 121 5.58 -9.74 -7.51
CA ARG A 121 5.11 -9.30 -6.19
C ARG A 121 4.65 -7.83 -6.20
N GLN A 122 5.34 -6.98 -6.97
CA GLN A 122 4.94 -5.59 -7.20
C GLN A 122 3.58 -5.50 -7.87
N ILE A 123 3.37 -6.29 -8.94
CA ILE A 123 2.09 -6.39 -9.63
C ILE A 123 0.99 -6.86 -8.67
N ALA A 124 1.26 -7.91 -7.89
CA ALA A 124 0.32 -8.40 -6.89
C ALA A 124 -0.02 -7.33 -5.84
N THR A 125 0.95 -6.56 -5.36
CA THR A 125 0.70 -5.44 -4.43
C THR A 125 -0.20 -4.38 -5.04
N MET A 126 0.09 -3.94 -6.26
CA MET A 126 -0.74 -2.92 -6.95
C MET A 126 -2.18 -3.41 -7.14
N ARG A 127 -2.35 -4.65 -7.64
CA ARG A 127 -3.68 -5.25 -7.80
C ARG A 127 -4.43 -5.38 -6.47
N THR A 128 -3.73 -5.83 -5.42
CA THR A 128 -4.29 -5.90 -4.08
C THR A 128 -4.82 -4.54 -3.64
N GLN A 129 -4.00 -3.48 -3.76
CA GLN A 129 -4.40 -2.14 -3.37
C GLN A 129 -5.57 -1.62 -4.21
N PHE A 130 -5.55 -1.78 -5.53
CA PHE A 130 -6.61 -1.31 -6.41
C PHE A 130 -7.95 -2.03 -6.17
N HIS A 131 -7.95 -3.37 -6.13
CA HIS A 131 -9.17 -4.12 -5.80
C HIS A 131 -9.68 -3.79 -4.39
N TYR A 132 -8.79 -3.61 -3.41
CA TYR A 132 -9.20 -3.20 -2.07
C TYR A 132 -9.90 -1.84 -2.06
N GLN A 133 -9.35 -0.87 -2.79
CA GLN A 133 -9.95 0.46 -2.89
C GLN A 133 -11.27 0.44 -3.67
N LEU A 134 -11.41 -0.47 -4.65
CA LEU A 134 -12.68 -0.73 -5.34
C LEU A 134 -13.70 -1.52 -4.49
N LYS A 135 -13.29 -2.02 -3.32
CA LYS A 135 -14.08 -2.92 -2.45
C LYS A 135 -14.39 -4.27 -3.09
N GLU A 136 -13.55 -4.68 -4.02
CA GLU A 136 -13.56 -5.98 -4.72
C GLU A 136 -12.77 -6.98 -3.87
N TYR A 137 -13.34 -7.34 -2.72
CA TYR A 137 -12.62 -8.06 -1.67
C TYR A 137 -12.35 -9.53 -1.99
N ASP A 138 -13.17 -10.17 -2.81
CA ASP A 138 -12.95 -11.56 -3.21
C ASP A 138 -11.66 -11.69 -4.03
N GLN A 139 -11.42 -10.74 -4.93
CA GLN A 139 -10.19 -10.63 -5.73
C GLN A 139 -8.98 -10.32 -4.84
N VAL A 140 -9.16 -9.46 -3.83
CA VAL A 140 -8.12 -9.21 -2.82
C VAL A 140 -7.74 -10.51 -2.12
N ASP A 141 -8.73 -11.26 -1.65
CA ASP A 141 -8.51 -12.47 -0.88
C ASP A 141 -7.89 -13.58 -1.74
N GLU A 142 -8.26 -13.69 -3.02
CA GLU A 142 -7.60 -14.57 -3.99
C GLU A 142 -6.10 -14.24 -4.17
N ILE A 143 -5.76 -12.96 -4.34
CA ILE A 143 -4.38 -12.52 -4.46
C ILE A 143 -3.60 -12.77 -3.15
N LEU A 144 -4.22 -12.54 -2.00
CA LEU A 144 -3.61 -12.78 -0.68
C LEU A 144 -3.44 -14.28 -0.39
N ALA A 145 -4.36 -15.12 -0.87
CA ALA A 145 -4.34 -16.56 -0.74
C ALA A 145 -3.31 -17.23 -1.64
N THR A 146 -2.79 -16.53 -2.66
CA THR A 146 -1.69 -16.98 -3.51
C THR A 146 -0.41 -17.16 -2.67
N CYS A 147 -0.35 -18.29 -1.95
CA CYS A 147 0.71 -18.68 -1.05
C CYS A 147 1.83 -19.32 -1.86
N GLY A 148 3.03 -18.73 -1.80
CA GLY A 148 4.23 -19.29 -2.40
C GLY A 148 5.42 -18.36 -2.23
N PHE A 149 6.63 -18.95 -2.21
CA PHE A 149 7.88 -18.19 -2.25
C PHE A 149 7.82 -17.23 -3.45
N LEU A 150 7.86 -15.92 -3.14
CA LEU A 150 7.84 -14.82 -4.11
C LEU A 150 6.56 -14.62 -4.95
N ARG A 151 5.39 -15.20 -4.58
CA ARG A 151 4.16 -15.07 -5.39
C ARG A 151 3.09 -14.09 -4.88
N GLY A 152 3.03 -13.87 -3.57
CA GLY A 152 2.08 -12.90 -2.98
C GLY A 152 2.56 -11.44 -3.00
N PRO A 153 1.68 -10.48 -2.65
CA PRO A 153 2.01 -9.07 -2.57
C PRO A 153 3.20 -8.80 -1.64
N MET A 154 3.98 -7.78 -2.02
CA MET A 154 4.95 -7.15 -1.14
C MET A 154 4.23 -6.41 -0.02
N MET A 155 4.63 -6.72 1.22
CA MET A 155 4.07 -6.18 2.45
C MET A 155 5.11 -5.25 3.08
N MET A 156 5.53 -4.25 2.29
CA MET A 156 6.67 -3.37 2.59
C MET A 156 6.23 -2.01 3.12
N ASP A 157 5.00 -1.61 2.83
CA ASP A 157 4.37 -0.40 3.36
C ASP A 157 3.32 -0.75 4.44
N PRO A 158 3.07 0.15 5.40
CA PRO A 158 2.10 -0.08 6.47
C PRO A 158 0.67 -0.28 5.95
N MET A 159 0.30 0.38 4.85
CA MET A 159 -1.06 0.33 4.29
C MET A 159 -1.38 -1.06 3.73
N ALA A 160 -0.50 -1.66 2.92
CA ALA A 160 -0.69 -3.01 2.39
C ALA A 160 -0.80 -4.05 3.52
N VAL A 161 -0.02 -3.87 4.60
CA VAL A 161 -0.12 -4.73 5.79
C VAL A 161 -1.46 -4.51 6.49
N ALA A 162 -1.89 -3.27 6.67
CA ALA A 162 -3.16 -2.92 7.29
C ALA A 162 -4.36 -3.47 6.51
N MET A 163 -4.36 -3.36 5.19
CA MET A 163 -5.38 -3.95 4.30
C MET A 163 -5.49 -5.46 4.52
N ARG A 164 -4.36 -6.18 4.54
CA ARG A 164 -4.36 -7.63 4.80
C ARG A 164 -4.85 -7.95 6.22
N MET A 165 -4.44 -7.19 7.23
CA MET A 165 -4.94 -7.37 8.60
C MET A 165 -6.45 -7.15 8.68
N ALA A 166 -6.97 -6.13 7.99
CA ALA A 166 -8.40 -5.86 7.90
C ALA A 166 -9.15 -7.01 7.23
N ARG A 167 -8.58 -7.61 6.17
CA ARG A 167 -9.13 -8.83 5.55
C ARG A 167 -9.12 -10.04 6.48
N CYS A 168 -8.02 -10.31 7.19
CA CYS A 168 -7.97 -11.35 8.21
C CYS A 168 -9.10 -11.17 9.24
N TYR A 169 -9.27 -9.97 9.78
CA TYR A 169 -10.37 -9.69 10.72
C TYR A 169 -11.77 -9.87 10.11
N LYS A 170 -11.99 -9.44 8.85
CA LYS A 170 -13.28 -9.59 8.16
C LYS A 170 -13.60 -11.03 7.77
N ASN A 171 -12.60 -11.89 7.70
CA ASN A 171 -12.74 -13.31 7.39
C ASN A 171 -12.63 -14.17 8.66
N ASP A 172 -12.92 -13.59 9.83
CA ASP A 172 -12.88 -14.24 11.16
C ASP A 172 -11.53 -14.87 11.56
N ASP A 173 -10.44 -14.49 10.89
CA ASP A 173 -9.06 -14.90 11.15
C ASP A 173 -8.34 -13.90 12.08
N LEU A 174 -8.83 -13.79 13.31
CA LEU A 174 -8.25 -12.89 14.32
C LEU A 174 -6.79 -13.25 14.64
N GLU A 175 -6.48 -14.54 14.74
CA GLU A 175 -5.11 -15.00 15.03
C GLU A 175 -4.14 -14.70 13.87
N GLY A 176 -4.58 -14.80 12.62
CA GLY A 176 -3.82 -14.36 11.46
C GLY A 176 -3.51 -12.87 11.48
N ALA A 177 -4.48 -12.03 11.87
CA ALA A 177 -4.26 -10.59 12.07
C ALA A 177 -3.22 -10.32 13.17
N LYS A 178 -3.35 -10.97 14.34
CA LYS A 178 -2.38 -10.87 15.47
C LYS A 178 -0.98 -11.30 15.05
N LYS A 179 -0.85 -12.44 14.35
CA LYS A 179 0.43 -12.98 13.86
C LYS A 179 1.07 -12.08 12.82
N LEU A 180 0.29 -11.51 11.90
CA LEU A 180 0.77 -10.59 10.88
C LEU A 180 1.28 -9.30 11.52
N PHE A 181 0.50 -8.71 12.44
CA PHE A 181 0.88 -7.52 13.20
C PHE A 181 2.22 -7.72 13.92
N LYS A 182 2.33 -8.75 14.77
CA LYS A 182 3.56 -9.04 15.54
C LYS A 182 4.81 -9.19 14.66
N ARG A 183 4.64 -9.78 13.47
CA ARG A 183 5.74 -9.98 12.51
C ARG A 183 6.14 -8.70 11.80
N ARG A 184 5.17 -7.87 11.42
CA ARG A 184 5.39 -6.69 10.57
C ARG A 184 5.70 -5.42 11.35
N ILE A 185 5.13 -5.24 12.54
CA ILE A 185 5.32 -4.00 13.32
C ILE A 185 6.79 -3.71 13.65
N LYS A 186 7.64 -4.74 13.77
CA LYS A 186 9.08 -4.61 14.01
C LYS A 186 9.82 -3.86 12.89
N TRP A 187 9.27 -3.86 11.68
CA TRP A 187 9.83 -3.18 10.50
C TRP A 187 9.37 -1.72 10.39
N PHE A 188 8.32 -1.34 11.11
CA PHE A 188 7.71 -0.01 11.06
C PHE A 188 7.92 0.73 12.39
N ARG A 189 9.04 1.44 12.49
CA ARG A 189 9.41 2.25 13.65
C ARG A 189 8.79 3.66 13.58
N GLY A 190 8.51 4.23 14.75
CA GLY A 190 7.96 5.58 14.89
C GLY A 190 6.57 5.72 14.27
N SER A 191 6.31 6.87 13.66
CA SER A 191 5.03 7.21 13.00
C SER A 191 4.62 6.23 11.88
N ARG A 192 5.57 5.51 11.26
CA ARG A 192 5.25 4.49 10.24
C ARG A 192 4.45 3.30 10.80
N GLY A 193 4.53 3.07 12.11
CA GLY A 193 3.76 2.01 12.77
C GLY A 193 2.34 2.43 13.16
N THR A 194 2.00 3.72 13.05
CA THR A 194 0.74 4.29 13.56
C THR A 194 -0.47 3.54 13.04
N LEU A 195 -0.62 3.39 11.72
CA LEU A 195 -1.80 2.72 11.14
C LEU A 195 -1.96 1.27 11.66
N LEU A 196 -0.85 0.55 11.86
CA LEU A 196 -0.88 -0.82 12.35
C LEU A 196 -1.26 -0.91 13.83
N TYR A 197 -0.73 -0.01 14.66
CA TYR A 197 -1.14 0.08 16.07
C TYR A 197 -2.61 0.48 16.20
N GLY A 198 -3.06 1.46 15.41
CA GLY A 198 -4.46 1.88 15.38
C GLY A 198 -5.39 0.75 14.97
N LEU A 199 -5.07 0.05 13.88
CA LEU A 199 -5.86 -1.08 13.41
C LEU A 199 -5.91 -2.23 14.42
N MET A 200 -4.76 -2.64 14.96
CA MET A 200 -4.75 -3.78 15.89
C MET A 200 -5.49 -3.45 17.20
N SER A 201 -5.34 -2.23 17.73
CA SER A 201 -6.09 -1.81 18.92
C SER A 201 -7.60 -1.74 18.66
N TRP A 202 -8.02 -1.29 17.47
CA TRP A 202 -9.43 -1.32 17.08
C TRP A 202 -9.95 -2.75 16.95
N ILE A 203 -9.19 -3.66 16.33
CA ILE A 203 -9.56 -5.08 16.21
C ILE A 203 -9.78 -5.68 17.61
N TYR A 204 -8.88 -5.43 18.55
CA TYR A 204 -9.03 -5.89 19.94
C TYR A 204 -10.32 -5.37 20.59
N VAL A 205 -10.62 -4.08 20.46
CA VAL A 205 -11.86 -3.50 20.99
C VAL A 205 -13.10 -4.17 20.37
N LYS A 206 -13.10 -4.39 19.06
CA LYS A 206 -14.24 -5.04 18.37
C LYS A 206 -14.37 -6.53 18.68
N ALA A 207 -13.26 -7.21 18.98
CA ALA A 207 -13.24 -8.59 19.43
C ALA A 207 -13.63 -8.76 20.92
N GLY A 208 -13.96 -7.67 21.63
CA GLY A 208 -14.28 -7.74 23.06
C GLY A 208 -13.06 -7.92 23.96
N GLU A 209 -11.86 -7.59 23.48
CA GLU A 209 -10.58 -7.65 24.21
C GLU A 209 -10.05 -6.23 24.52
N PRO A 210 -10.79 -5.34 25.24
CA PRO A 210 -10.36 -3.95 25.48
C PRO A 210 -9.09 -3.84 26.33
N ASP A 211 -8.80 -4.83 27.19
CA ASP A 211 -7.57 -4.88 27.97
C ASP A 211 -6.33 -5.04 27.09
N GLU A 212 -6.40 -5.88 26.06
CA GLU A 212 -5.33 -6.06 25.09
C GLU A 212 -5.13 -4.82 24.23
N ALA A 213 -6.24 -4.15 23.85
CA ALA A 213 -6.18 -2.85 23.21
C ALA A 213 -5.48 -1.80 24.09
N ARG A 214 -5.83 -1.73 25.38
CA ARG A 214 -5.21 -0.81 26.35
C ARG A 214 -3.71 -1.08 26.49
N ARG A 215 -3.29 -2.33 26.67
CA ARG A 215 -1.86 -2.72 26.75
C ARG A 215 -1.11 -2.33 25.48
N LEU A 216 -1.71 -2.54 24.32
CA LEU A 216 -1.10 -2.17 23.05
C LEU A 216 -0.95 -0.65 22.90
N LEU A 217 -1.99 0.12 23.27
CA LEU A 217 -1.98 1.58 23.18
C LEU A 217 -0.98 2.23 24.13
N LEU A 218 -0.74 1.64 25.30
CA LEU A 218 0.31 2.09 26.23
C LEU A 218 1.66 2.15 25.53
N LYS A 219 2.00 1.11 24.75
CA LYS A 219 3.19 1.10 23.91
C LYS A 219 3.08 2.04 22.70
N ALA A 220 1.92 2.06 22.04
CA ALA A 220 1.74 2.81 20.81
C ALA A 220 1.90 4.33 21.03
N LYS A 221 1.35 4.88 22.12
CA LYS A 221 1.47 6.32 22.42
C LYS A 221 2.93 6.74 22.61
N ASP A 222 3.75 5.90 23.26
CA ASP A 222 5.15 6.21 23.53
C ASP A 222 6.01 6.09 22.27
N VAL A 223 5.73 5.09 21.40
CA VAL A 223 6.51 4.85 20.18
C VAL A 223 6.14 5.80 19.04
N THR A 224 4.88 6.20 18.93
CA THR A 224 4.38 6.98 17.78
C THR A 224 4.16 8.45 18.09
N GLY A 225 3.93 8.81 19.36
CA GLY A 225 3.61 10.18 19.78
C GLY A 225 2.24 10.70 19.30
N VAL A 226 1.37 9.83 18.78
CA VAL A 226 0.07 10.24 18.23
C VAL A 226 -0.96 10.43 19.35
N GLU A 227 -1.51 11.63 19.47
CA GLU A 227 -2.46 12.01 20.52
C GLU A 227 -3.73 11.13 20.54
N THR A 228 -4.19 10.67 19.37
CA THR A 228 -5.30 9.72 19.24
C THR A 228 -5.09 8.47 20.10
N PHE A 229 -3.86 7.94 20.20
CA PHE A 229 -3.59 6.76 21.01
C PHE A 229 -3.56 7.06 22.50
N LYS A 230 -3.07 8.24 22.90
CA LYS A 230 -3.12 8.67 24.29
C LYS A 230 -4.57 8.80 24.76
N ARG A 231 -5.40 9.50 23.99
CA ARG A 231 -6.84 9.64 24.27
C ARG A 231 -7.56 8.29 24.31
N ASN A 232 -7.30 7.41 23.33
CA ASN A 232 -7.93 6.09 23.31
C ASN A 232 -7.47 5.22 24.49
N TRP A 233 -6.20 5.30 24.88
CA TRP A 233 -5.69 4.63 26.07
C TRP A 233 -6.40 5.12 27.34
N GLU A 234 -6.54 6.44 27.52
CA GLU A 234 -7.28 7.03 28.65
C GLU A 234 -8.75 6.59 28.69
N HIS A 235 -9.42 6.52 27.53
CA HIS A 235 -10.79 6.01 27.46
C HIS A 235 -10.89 4.55 27.92
N LEU A 236 -10.00 3.68 27.45
CA LEU A 236 -10.00 2.27 27.83
C LEU A 236 -9.54 2.03 29.29
N SER A 237 -8.68 2.89 29.84
CA SER A 237 -8.29 2.83 31.26
C SER A 237 -9.42 3.23 32.21
N ASN A 238 -10.40 3.98 31.72
CA ASN A 238 -11.57 4.43 32.48
C ASN A 238 -12.86 3.67 32.11
N ASP A 239 -12.74 2.48 31.51
CA ASP A 239 -13.86 1.64 31.06
C ASP A 239 -14.82 2.32 30.07
N ARG A 240 -14.38 3.39 29.41
CA ARG A 240 -15.16 4.12 28.39
C ARG A 240 -14.95 3.53 27.00
N VAL A 241 -15.20 2.23 26.85
CA VAL A 241 -15.00 1.50 25.59
C VAL A 241 -15.77 2.14 24.42
N LYS A 242 -16.98 2.67 24.69
CA LYS A 242 -17.82 3.37 23.69
C LYS A 242 -17.20 4.66 23.16
N SER A 243 -16.24 5.25 23.86
CA SER A 243 -15.54 6.48 23.46
C SER A 243 -14.28 6.21 22.63
N PHE A 244 -13.87 4.94 22.48
CA PHE A 244 -12.73 4.57 21.64
C PHE A 244 -13.00 4.93 20.18
N SER A 245 -12.09 5.70 19.56
CA SER A 245 -12.21 6.07 18.16
C SER A 245 -10.86 6.36 17.51
N ASN A 246 -10.63 5.77 16.34
CA ASN A 246 -9.48 6.04 15.50
C ASN A 246 -9.71 7.18 14.49
N ALA A 247 -10.81 7.94 14.62
CA ALA A 247 -11.13 9.03 13.71
C ALA A 247 -10.01 10.07 13.57
N GLY A 248 -9.21 10.26 14.63
CA GLY A 248 -8.05 11.17 14.62
C GLY A 248 -6.85 10.68 13.80
N LEU A 249 -6.90 9.47 13.23
CA LEU A 249 -5.90 8.98 12.27
C LEU A 249 -6.20 9.43 10.82
N GLY A 250 -7.37 10.03 10.58
CA GLY A 250 -7.71 10.65 9.29
C GLY A 250 -7.93 9.65 8.16
N ASP A 251 -7.65 10.08 6.92
CA ASP A 251 -8.01 9.37 5.70
C ASP A 251 -7.35 7.99 5.57
N GLU A 252 -6.14 7.82 6.10
CA GLU A 252 -5.48 6.50 6.11
C GLU A 252 -6.30 5.46 6.87
N TRP A 253 -6.93 5.84 7.98
CA TRP A 253 -7.82 4.95 8.73
C TRP A 253 -9.08 4.60 7.95
N TYR A 254 -9.73 5.60 7.35
CA TYR A 254 -10.97 5.38 6.59
C TYR A 254 -10.74 4.64 5.27
N SER A 255 -9.54 4.71 4.71
CA SER A 255 -9.15 3.94 3.51
C SER A 255 -9.17 2.42 3.73
N LEU A 256 -9.20 1.96 4.99
CA LEU A 256 -9.37 0.55 5.35
C LEU A 256 -10.83 0.09 5.23
N HIS A 257 -11.80 0.99 5.04
CA HIS A 257 -13.22 0.66 4.90
C HIS A 257 -13.83 -0.11 6.08
N LEU A 258 -13.21 0.01 7.28
CA LEU A 258 -13.72 -0.58 8.52
C LEU A 258 -14.73 0.33 9.23
N GLU A 259 -14.61 1.64 9.01
CA GLU A 259 -15.50 2.67 9.54
C GLU A 259 -15.81 3.70 8.44
N THR A 260 -16.91 4.43 8.60
CA THR A 260 -17.33 5.48 7.65
C THR A 260 -16.78 6.83 8.12
N PRO A 261 -16.16 7.64 7.23
CA PRO A 261 -15.70 8.96 7.60
C PRO A 261 -16.88 9.87 8.00
N PRO A 262 -16.69 10.78 8.96
CA PRO A 262 -17.72 11.76 9.31
C PRO A 262 -18.01 12.65 8.10
N MET A 263 -19.29 13.01 7.90
CA MET A 263 -19.66 13.91 6.79
C MET A 263 -18.93 15.26 6.93
N PRO A 264 -18.28 15.76 5.86
CA PRO A 264 -17.67 17.08 5.88
C PRO A 264 -18.70 18.13 6.25
N LYS A 265 -18.47 18.86 7.35
CA LYS A 265 -19.35 19.98 7.73
C LYS A 265 -19.14 21.09 6.71
N GLN A 266 -20.23 21.52 6.06
CA GLN A 266 -20.18 22.66 5.15
C GLN A 266 -19.75 23.91 5.95
N GLN A 267 -18.56 24.42 5.66
CA GLN A 267 -18.08 25.66 6.26
C GLN A 267 -18.92 26.80 5.69
N ARG A 268 -19.95 27.23 6.43
CA ARG A 268 -20.72 28.43 6.08
C ARG A 268 -19.77 29.61 6.11
N MET A 269 -19.46 30.21 4.96
CA MET A 269 -18.90 31.56 4.94
C MET A 269 -19.92 32.47 5.63
N ARG A 270 -19.59 32.94 6.83
CA ARG A 270 -20.33 34.00 7.49
C ARG A 270 -20.11 35.25 6.64
N GLY A 271 -21.05 35.54 5.73
CA GLY A 271 -21.03 36.74 4.92
C GLY A 271 -20.83 37.93 5.85
N ASN A 272 -19.71 38.63 5.68
CA ASN A 272 -19.41 39.83 6.44
C ASN A 272 -20.38 40.90 5.89
N GLY A 273 -21.54 41.03 6.53
CA GLY A 273 -22.54 42.05 6.20
C GLY A 273 -22.02 43.44 6.59
N ARG A 274 -20.99 43.92 5.91
CA ARG A 274 -20.61 45.33 5.94
C ARG A 274 -21.52 46.06 4.94
N ASN A 275 -22.57 46.65 5.50
CA ASN A 275 -23.28 47.85 5.03
C ASN A 275 -22.98 48.30 3.60
N MET A 276 -23.90 48.01 2.67
CA MET A 276 -24.19 48.92 1.57
C MET A 276 -25.55 49.58 1.89
N ARG A 277 -25.48 50.75 2.55
CA ARG A 277 -26.54 51.76 2.58
C ARG A 277 -25.99 53.01 1.90
N GLY A 278 -26.75 53.59 0.98
CA GLY A 278 -26.50 54.85 0.27
C GLY A 278 -25.66 54.65 -0.99
N PHE A 279 -26.10 54.97 -2.20
CA PHE A 279 -26.95 56.09 -2.63
C PHE A 279 -28.15 55.64 -3.47
#